data_AF-A0A0P9XVJ8-F1
#
_entry.id   AF-A0A0P9XVJ8-F1
#
_cell.length_a   1.000
_cell.length_b   1.000
_cell.length_c   1.000
_cell.angle_alpha   90.00
_cell.angle_beta   90.00
_cell.angle_gamma   90.00
#
_symmetry.space_group_name_H-M   'P 1'
#
loop_
_entity.id
_entity.type
_entity.pdbx_description
1 polymer ?
#
loop_
_entity_poly.entity_id
_entity_poly.type
_entity_poly.pdbx_seq_one_letter_code
_entity_poly.pdbx_strand_id
1 'polypeptide(L)'
;MTKQRRTFSAEFKREAAGLVLDQGYSHIEASRSLGVVESALRRQGSQYGSRQFRQRLWRYRMRQSMSRRGNCYDNSPMERVFRSLKTAVGYMTAQEAQRDISHYLMHRYNWVRPHQFNDGLAPAQYEKKLNVVSEIS
;
A
#
# COMPACT_ATOMS: atom_id res chain seq x y z
N MET A 1 22.58 0.93 -12.98
CA MET A 1 22.96 0.07 -11.83
C MET A 1 21.74 -0.73 -11.38
N THR A 2 21.68 -2.01 -11.70
CA THR A 2 20.62 -2.92 -11.22
C THR A 2 20.87 -3.20 -9.73
N LYS A 3 20.02 -2.66 -8.84
CA LYS A 3 20.07 -3.02 -7.41
C LYS A 3 19.77 -4.52 -7.28
N GLN A 4 20.78 -5.34 -7.03
CA GLN A 4 20.57 -6.73 -6.63
C GLN A 4 19.73 -6.75 -5.36
N ARG A 5 18.59 -7.46 -5.43
CA ARG A 5 17.66 -7.58 -4.33
C ARG A 5 18.27 -8.54 -3.31
N ARG A 6 18.55 -8.06 -2.09
CA ARG A 6 19.04 -8.93 -1.01
C ARG A 6 18.06 -10.08 -0.79
N THR A 7 18.51 -11.30 -1.02
CA THR A 7 17.76 -12.53 -0.75
C THR A 7 18.24 -13.13 0.55
N PHE A 8 17.35 -13.23 1.54
CA PHE A 8 17.63 -13.93 2.79
C PHE A 8 17.57 -15.45 2.62
N SER A 9 18.48 -16.16 3.30
CA SER A 9 18.52 -17.63 3.34
C SER A 9 17.25 -18.21 3.96
N ALA A 10 17.00 -19.51 3.73
CA ALA A 10 15.87 -20.20 4.35
C ALA A 10 16.01 -20.25 5.88
N GLU A 11 17.23 -20.43 6.38
CA GLU A 11 17.55 -20.44 7.82
C GLU A 11 17.25 -19.08 8.46
N PHE A 12 17.73 -17.99 7.87
CA PHE A 12 17.45 -16.64 8.35
C PHE A 12 15.94 -16.38 8.46
N LYS A 13 15.15 -16.84 7.48
CA LYS A 13 13.69 -16.67 7.51
C LYS A 13 13.03 -17.49 8.62
N ARG A 14 13.54 -18.68 8.93
CA ARG A 14 13.04 -19.54 10.01
C ARG A 14 13.39 -18.93 11.37
N GLU A 15 14.62 -18.47 11.54
CA GLU A 15 15.06 -17.78 12.75
C GLU A 15 14.22 -16.52 13.01
N ALA A 16 14.04 -15.68 11.99
CA ALA A 16 13.18 -14.50 12.08
C ALA A 16 11.72 -14.84 12.41
N ALA A 17 11.21 -15.96 11.90
CA ALA A 17 9.87 -16.42 12.23
C ALA A 17 9.78 -16.93 13.68
N GLY A 18 10.79 -17.67 14.17
CA GLY A 18 10.82 -18.19 15.53
C GLY A 18 10.88 -17.09 16.58
N LEU A 19 11.63 -16.01 16.34
CA LEU A 19 11.63 -14.83 17.22
C LEU A 19 10.22 -14.25 17.39
N VAL A 20 9.46 -14.14 16.31
CA VAL A 20 8.12 -13.52 16.35
C VAL A 20 7.05 -14.48 16.84
N LEU A 21 7.06 -15.73 16.36
CA LEU A 21 5.99 -16.70 16.61
C LEU A 21 6.17 -17.46 17.92
N ASP A 22 7.41 -17.83 18.26
CA ASP A 22 7.68 -18.70 19.40
C ASP A 22 8.11 -17.88 20.63
N GLN A 23 8.88 -16.81 20.42
CA GLN A 23 9.39 -15.95 21.51
C GLN A 23 8.54 -14.69 21.73
N GLY A 24 7.55 -14.44 20.88
CA GLY A 24 6.62 -13.32 21.02
C GLY A 24 7.21 -11.94 20.71
N TYR A 25 8.37 -11.87 20.04
CA TYR A 25 8.99 -10.60 19.70
C TYR A 25 8.11 -9.84 18.71
N SER A 26 8.01 -8.52 18.88
CA SER A 26 7.52 -7.66 17.82
C SER A 26 8.47 -7.71 16.61
N HIS A 27 7.96 -7.40 15.42
CA HIS A 27 8.79 -7.33 14.22
C HIS A 27 9.95 -6.34 14.34
N ILE A 28 9.84 -5.32 15.21
CA ILE A 28 10.90 -4.34 15.50
C ILE A 28 12.02 -5.01 16.31
N GLU A 29 11.66 -5.70 17.41
CA GLU A 29 12.61 -6.41 18.26
C GLU A 29 13.31 -7.52 17.49
N ALA A 30 12.57 -8.30 16.69
CA ALA A 30 13.14 -9.32 15.83
C ALA A 30 14.11 -8.74 14.78
N SER A 31 13.80 -7.56 14.21
CA SER A 31 14.68 -6.90 13.24
C SER A 31 15.98 -6.43 13.90
N ARG A 32 15.89 -5.86 15.10
CA ARG A 32 17.06 -5.42 15.90
C ARG A 32 17.93 -6.61 16.29
N SER A 33 17.31 -7.71 16.76
CA SER A 33 18.02 -8.93 17.15
C SER A 33 18.79 -9.57 16.00
N LEU A 34 18.27 -9.49 14.78
CA LEU A 34 18.90 -10.04 13.57
C LEU A 34 19.85 -9.05 12.87
N GLY A 35 20.05 -7.85 13.42
CA GLY A 35 20.89 -6.83 12.81
C GLY A 35 20.39 -6.35 11.43
N VAL A 36 19.08 -6.46 11.17
CA VAL A 36 18.48 -6.03 9.90
C VAL A 36 17.65 -4.77 10.08
N VAL A 37 17.54 -3.99 9.00
CA VAL A 37 16.63 -2.85 8.95
C VAL A 37 15.19 -3.32 9.20
N GLU A 38 14.39 -2.55 9.95
CA GLU A 38 13.01 -2.94 10.33
C GLU A 38 12.12 -3.27 9.11
N SER A 39 12.40 -2.62 7.98
CA SER A 39 11.73 -2.87 6.70
C SER A 39 12.05 -4.23 6.09
N ALA A 40 13.12 -4.91 6.52
CA ALA A 40 13.53 -6.22 6.02
C ALA A 40 12.55 -7.33 6.43
N LEU A 41 12.02 -7.26 7.67
CA LEU A 41 11.03 -8.21 8.17
C LEU A 41 9.59 -7.75 7.87
N ARG A 42 9.38 -6.45 7.62
CA ARG A 42 8.07 -5.87 7.33
C ARG A 42 7.69 -6.06 5.85
N ARG A 43 6.89 -7.11 5.56
CA ARG A 43 6.32 -7.29 4.21
C ARG A 43 5.15 -6.34 3.98
N GLN A 44 5.33 -5.35 3.11
CA GLN A 44 4.22 -4.57 2.54
C GLN A 44 3.24 -5.54 1.85
N GLY A 45 1.99 -5.56 2.33
CA GLY A 45 0.92 -6.41 1.82
C GLY A 45 0.58 -7.66 2.63
N SER A 46 1.36 -8.02 3.67
CA SER A 46 0.99 -9.15 4.56
C SER A 46 -0.32 -8.89 5.32
N GLN A 47 -0.62 -7.62 5.60
CA GLN A 47 -1.87 -7.19 6.25
C GLN A 47 -3.10 -7.64 5.46
N TYR A 48 -3.08 -7.49 4.13
CA TYR A 48 -4.17 -7.93 3.25
C TYR A 48 -4.24 -9.45 3.13
N GLY A 49 -3.15 -10.18 3.39
CA GLY A 49 -3.15 -11.65 3.47
C GLY A 49 -3.53 -12.21 4.84
N SER A 50 -3.71 -11.37 5.86
CA SER A 50 -3.92 -11.81 7.23
C SER A 50 -5.26 -12.51 7.44
N ARG A 51 -5.31 -13.45 8.41
CA ARG A 51 -6.54 -14.15 8.79
C ARG A 51 -7.63 -13.17 9.22
N GLN A 52 -7.28 -12.15 10.01
CA GLN A 52 -8.24 -11.13 10.46
C GLN A 52 -8.84 -10.35 9.29
N PHE A 53 -8.03 -9.93 8.31
CA PHE A 53 -8.52 -9.22 7.13
C PHE A 53 -9.45 -10.10 6.29
N ARG A 54 -9.06 -11.36 6.04
CA ARG A 54 -9.89 -12.33 5.30
C ARG A 54 -11.23 -12.61 5.99
N GLN A 55 -11.23 -12.77 7.32
CA GLN A 55 -12.45 -12.95 8.09
C GLN A 55 -13.39 -11.74 7.99
N ARG A 56 -12.83 -10.53 7.99
CA ARG A 56 -13.60 -9.30 7.79
C ARG A 56 -14.24 -9.24 6.40
N LEU A 57 -13.48 -9.54 5.34
CA LEU A 57 -14.02 -9.59 3.98
C LEU A 57 -15.14 -10.64 3.85
N TRP A 58 -14.97 -11.82 4.46
CA TRP A 58 -15.98 -12.87 4.47
C TRP A 58 -17.28 -12.39 5.12
N ARG A 59 -17.21 -11.71 6.27
CA ARG A 59 -18.39 -11.14 6.96
C ARG A 59 -19.15 -10.14 6.08
N TYR A 60 -18.43 -9.34 5.29
CA TYR A 60 -19.03 -8.38 4.36
C TYR A 60 -19.36 -8.98 2.98
N ARG A 61 -19.22 -10.30 2.79
CA ARG A 61 -19.43 -10.99 1.51
C ARG A 61 -18.60 -10.41 0.35
N MET A 62 -17.42 -9.89 0.66
CA MET A 62 -16.50 -9.34 -0.33
C MET A 62 -15.52 -10.42 -0.82
N ARG A 63 -15.43 -10.60 -2.13
CA ARG A 63 -14.44 -11.51 -2.73
C ARG A 63 -13.09 -10.82 -2.83
N GLN A 64 -12.08 -11.40 -2.18
CA GLN A 64 -10.71 -10.91 -2.30
C GLN A 64 -10.10 -11.31 -3.66
N SER A 65 -9.47 -10.35 -4.35
CA SER A 65 -8.61 -10.61 -5.52
C SER A 65 -7.18 -10.20 -5.19
N MET A 66 -6.24 -11.14 -5.26
CA MET A 66 -4.81 -10.89 -5.04
C MET A 66 -4.04 -11.44 -6.22
N SER A 67 -3.26 -10.61 -6.89
CA SER A 67 -2.41 -11.06 -8.00
C SER A 67 -1.16 -11.79 -7.53
N ARG A 68 -0.51 -12.49 -8.47
CA ARG A 68 0.75 -13.18 -8.18
C ARG A 68 1.80 -12.18 -7.72
N ARG A 69 2.65 -12.61 -6.77
CA ARG A 69 3.79 -11.80 -6.32
C ARG A 69 4.65 -11.39 -7.52
N GLY A 70 4.97 -10.10 -7.60
CA GLY A 70 5.76 -9.54 -8.69
C GLY A 70 4.94 -8.93 -9.83
N ASN A 71 3.60 -9.04 -9.81
CA ASN A 71 2.76 -8.29 -10.76
C ASN A 71 2.66 -6.81 -10.33
N CYS A 72 3.42 -5.93 -10.98
CA CYS A 72 3.41 -4.50 -10.70
C CYS A 72 2.25 -3.76 -11.40
N TYR A 73 1.65 -4.34 -12.44
CA TYR A 73 0.63 -3.65 -13.23
C TYR A 73 -0.61 -3.31 -12.39
N ASP A 74 -1.06 -4.25 -11.54
CA ASP A 74 -2.25 -4.04 -10.71
C ASP A 74 -2.06 -2.96 -9.65
N ASN A 75 -0.83 -2.79 -9.16
CA ASN A 75 -0.50 -1.77 -8.16
C ASN A 75 -0.07 -0.43 -8.78
N SER A 76 0.23 -0.41 -10.08
CA SER A 76 0.77 0.77 -10.76
C SER A 76 -0.08 2.04 -10.62
N PRO A 77 -1.43 2.00 -10.62
CA PRO A 77 -2.23 3.20 -10.40
C PRO A 77 -2.05 3.75 -8.98
N MET A 78 -2.06 2.87 -7.98
CA MET A 78 -1.85 3.24 -6.58
C MET A 78 -0.41 3.74 -6.34
N GLU A 79 0.59 3.12 -6.94
CA GLU A 79 1.97 3.61 -6.87
C GLU A 79 2.12 5.01 -7.47
N ARG A 80 1.38 5.32 -8.53
CA ARG A 80 1.34 6.66 -9.11
C ARG A 80 0.75 7.69 -8.14
N VAL A 81 -0.36 7.36 -7.46
CA VAL A 81 -0.94 8.20 -6.39
C VAL A 81 0.10 8.47 -5.31
N PHE A 82 0.72 7.41 -4.77
CA PHE A 82 1.68 7.57 -3.68
C PHE A 82 2.94 8.34 -4.08
N ARG A 83 3.39 8.20 -5.34
CA ARG A 83 4.50 8.99 -5.86
C ARG A 83 4.19 10.49 -5.84
N SER A 84 2.98 10.87 -6.23
CA SER A 84 2.56 12.28 -6.25
C SER A 84 2.14 12.82 -4.88
N LEU A 85 1.86 11.95 -3.91
CA LEU A 85 1.59 12.31 -2.52
C LEU A 85 2.89 12.55 -1.72
N LYS A 86 3.93 11.76 -1.97
CA LYS A 86 5.21 11.79 -1.23
C LYS A 86 6.09 13.02 -1.51
N THR A 87 5.57 14.05 -2.15
CA THR A 87 6.28 15.31 -2.37
C THR A 87 6.22 16.27 -1.19
N ALA A 88 5.40 15.98 -0.16
CA ALA A 88 5.38 16.73 1.09
C ALA A 88 6.53 16.28 2.02
N VAL A 89 7.36 17.24 2.43
CA VAL A 89 8.42 17.05 3.43
C VAL A 89 7.81 16.76 4.80
N GLY A 90 8.52 16.02 5.65
CA GLY A 90 7.98 15.29 6.81
C GLY A 90 7.02 16.05 7.74
N TYR A 91 5.99 15.34 8.20
CA TYR A 91 5.00 15.82 9.17
C TYR A 91 5.53 15.72 10.60
N MET A 92 5.18 16.70 11.44
CA MET A 92 5.55 16.70 12.86
C MET A 92 4.60 15.83 13.69
N THR A 93 3.35 15.67 13.23
CA THR A 93 2.33 14.84 13.92
C THR A 93 1.53 13.98 12.96
N ALA A 94 0.94 12.90 13.48
CA ALA A 94 0.02 12.06 12.71
C ALA A 94 -1.26 12.83 12.30
N GLN A 95 -1.72 13.78 13.10
CA GLN A 95 -2.90 14.59 12.81
C GLN A 95 -2.66 15.54 11.64
N GLU A 96 -1.49 16.19 11.60
CA GLU A 96 -1.04 16.99 10.47
C GLU A 96 -0.97 16.15 9.19
N ALA A 97 -0.33 14.97 9.27
CA ALA A 97 -0.26 14.03 8.17
C ALA A 97 -1.66 13.63 7.67
N GLN A 98 -2.57 13.29 8.59
CA GLN A 98 -3.93 12.89 8.25
C GLN A 98 -4.70 14.02 7.56
N ARG A 99 -4.58 15.26 8.05
CA ARG A 99 -5.22 16.44 7.45
C ARG A 99 -4.71 16.68 6.04
N ASP A 100 -3.40 16.71 5.85
CA ASP A 100 -2.78 17.01 4.56
C ASP A 100 -3.02 15.91 3.54
N ILE A 101 -2.88 14.64 3.93
CA ILE A 101 -3.20 13.50 3.05
C ILE A 101 -4.68 13.53 2.63
N SER A 102 -5.59 13.80 3.58
CA SER A 102 -7.03 13.89 3.27
C SER A 102 -7.31 15.04 2.32
N HIS A 103 -6.74 16.23 2.58
CA HIS A 103 -6.90 17.39 1.72
C HIS A 103 -6.34 17.15 0.31
N TYR A 104 -5.16 16.54 0.21
CA TYR A 104 -4.56 16.16 -1.05
C TYR A 104 -5.48 15.23 -1.85
N LEU A 105 -6.00 14.16 -1.26
CA LEU A 105 -6.85 13.20 -1.96
C LEU A 105 -8.20 13.82 -2.34
N MET A 106 -8.88 14.44 -1.38
CA MET A 106 -10.26 14.90 -1.52
C MET A 106 -10.41 16.18 -2.33
N HIS A 107 -9.39 17.05 -2.37
CA HIS A 107 -9.46 18.29 -3.13
C HIS A 107 -8.52 18.27 -4.33
N ARG A 108 -7.22 18.02 -4.11
CA ARG A 108 -6.23 18.17 -5.18
C ARG A 108 -6.29 17.04 -6.20
N TYR A 109 -6.16 15.79 -5.75
CA TYR A 109 -6.05 14.62 -6.63
C TYR A 109 -7.35 14.36 -7.37
N ASN A 110 -8.49 14.25 -6.67
CA ASN A 110 -9.76 13.88 -7.28
C ASN A 110 -10.38 14.96 -8.16
N TRP A 111 -10.22 16.25 -7.82
CA TRP A 111 -10.97 17.33 -8.48
C TRP A 111 -10.13 18.29 -9.33
N VAL A 112 -8.81 18.40 -9.10
CA VAL A 112 -8.01 19.43 -9.78
C VAL A 112 -6.85 18.85 -10.58
N ARG A 113 -6.30 17.69 -10.20
CA ARG A 113 -5.12 17.13 -10.86
C ARG A 113 -5.49 16.65 -12.27
N PRO A 114 -4.82 17.12 -13.34
CA PRO A 114 -5.04 16.61 -14.68
C PRO A 114 -4.38 15.23 -14.87
N HIS A 115 -5.04 14.34 -15.60
CA HIS A 115 -4.52 13.01 -15.95
C HIS A 115 -4.43 12.83 -17.46
N GLN A 116 -3.24 12.50 -17.97
CA GLN A 116 -3.03 12.29 -19.41
C GLN A 116 -3.92 11.18 -19.99
N PHE A 117 -4.19 10.12 -19.21
CA PHE A 117 -5.10 9.04 -19.62
C PHE A 117 -6.57 9.47 -19.68
N ASN A 118 -6.92 10.56 -18.99
CA ASN A 118 -8.29 11.09 -18.91
C ASN A 118 -8.43 12.35 -19.78
N ASP A 119 -7.62 12.50 -20.84
CA ASP A 119 -7.59 13.69 -21.70
C ASP A 119 -7.37 15.01 -20.94
N GLY A 120 -6.59 14.96 -19.86
CA GLY A 120 -6.31 16.11 -18.99
C GLY A 120 -7.38 16.39 -17.94
N LEU A 121 -8.45 15.60 -17.87
CA LEU A 121 -9.50 15.76 -16.86
C LEU A 121 -9.07 15.18 -15.50
N ALA A 122 -9.66 15.74 -14.44
CA ALA A 122 -9.51 15.19 -13.10
C ALA A 122 -10.30 13.88 -12.95
N PRO A 123 -9.89 12.96 -12.04
CA PRO A 123 -10.54 11.68 -11.83
C PRO A 123 -12.06 11.78 -11.63
N ALA A 124 -12.53 12.68 -10.76
CA ALA A 124 -13.95 12.83 -10.48
C ALA A 124 -14.75 13.39 -11.68
N GLN A 125 -14.12 14.21 -12.52
CA GLN A 125 -14.76 14.72 -13.74
C GLN A 125 -14.87 13.62 -14.81
N TYR A 126 -13.83 12.80 -14.93
CA TYR A 126 -13.79 11.67 -15.86
C TYR A 126 -14.80 10.58 -15.45
N GLU A 127 -14.89 10.25 -14.17
CA GLU A 127 -15.87 9.29 -13.63
C GLU A 127 -17.31 9.75 -13.90
N LYS A 128 -17.63 11.04 -13.68
CA LYS A 128 -18.94 11.59 -14.04
C LYS A 128 -19.28 11.43 -15.52
N LYS A 129 -18.31 11.62 -16.42
CA LYS A 129 -18.50 11.37 -17.85
C LYS A 129 -18.72 9.88 -18.15
N LEU A 130 -17.97 8.99 -17.50
CA LEU A 130 -18.15 7.55 -17.66
C LEU A 130 -19.53 7.08 -17.20
N ASN A 131 -20.01 7.53 -16.03
CA ASN A 131 -21.33 7.12 -15.51
C ASN A 131 -22.47 7.56 -16.43
N VAL A 132 -22.35 8.72 -17.06
CA VAL A 132 -23.30 9.19 -18.07
C VAL A 132 -23.30 8.28 -19.31
N VAL A 133 -22.16 7.68 -19.65
CA VAL A 133 -22.01 6.80 -20.82
C VAL A 133 -22.38 5.35 -20.49
N SER A 134 -22.23 4.92 -19.24
CA SER A 134 -22.46 3.53 -18.81
C SER A 134 -23.86 3.25 -18.27
N GLU A 135 -24.71 4.27 -18.05
CA GLU A 135 -26.04 4.18 -17.42
C GLU A 135 -26.04 3.52 -16.03
N ILE A 136 -24.88 3.41 -15.38
CA ILE A 136 -24.76 2.88 -14.02
C ILE A 136 -25.00 4.05 -13.06
N SER A 137 -26.20 4.07 -12.48
CA SER A 137 -26.63 5.02 -11.45
C SER A 137 -26.26 4.57 -10.04
#